data_AF-A0A2W0AYD7-F1
#
_entry.id   AF-A0A2W0AYD7-F1
#
_cell.length_a   1.000
_cell.length_b   1.000
_cell.length_c   1.000
_cell.angle_alpha   90.00
_cell.angle_beta   90.00
_cell.angle_gamma   90.00
#
_symmetry.space_group_name_H-M   'P 1'
#
loop_
_entity.id
_entity.type
_entity.pdbx_description
1 polymer ?
#
loop_
_entity_poly.entity_id
_entity_poly.type
_entity_poly.pdbx_seq_one_letter_code
_entity_poly.pdbx_strand_id
1 'polypeptide(L)'
;MEANSSTMRAREYLGSNLLPHLAAMAVKGLGTLVVLLWFGSQVKVLRAAVSGDQGPAGDSGYVGSRACAKCHPSIYESFSKTDMGRSMSEITPALLEKIPTSANIFDPKHNRHFEVYARDGNLYQSEYRTAADGKEVRETRKLEWMIGAGVNGSGAIV
;
A
#
# COMPACT_ATOMS: atom_id res chain seq x y z
N MET A 1 45.60 -33.21 47.08
CA MET A 1 46.05 -32.23 46.08
C MET A 1 44.83 -31.62 45.43
N GLU A 2 44.51 -30.34 45.56
CA GLU A 2 45.06 -29.30 46.44
C GLU A 2 43.96 -28.28 46.78
N ALA A 3 44.04 -27.74 48.01
CA ALA A 3 43.56 -26.47 48.56
C ALA A 3 42.96 -25.40 47.60
N ASN A 4 41.81 -24.76 47.92
CA ASN A 4 41.64 -23.49 48.71
C ASN A 4 41.90 -22.23 47.83
N SER A 5 41.25 -21.06 47.90
CA SER A 5 40.28 -20.38 48.80
C SER A 5 39.45 -19.35 47.94
N SER A 6 38.64 -18.38 48.41
CA SER A 6 38.10 -18.01 49.74
C SER A 6 36.77 -17.22 49.61
N THR A 7 35.66 -17.91 49.86
CA THR A 7 34.64 -17.54 50.87
C THR A 7 34.44 -16.07 51.32
N MET A 8 33.23 -15.58 51.05
CA MET A 8 32.29 -14.91 52.01
C MET A 8 32.42 -13.44 52.45
N ARG A 9 31.22 -12.90 52.77
CA ARG A 9 30.87 -11.66 53.53
C ARG A 9 30.87 -10.36 52.70
N ALA A 10 29.99 -9.38 52.91
CA ALA A 10 28.82 -9.22 53.82
C ALA A 10 27.66 -8.59 53.02
N ARG A 11 26.38 -8.94 53.24
CA ARG A 11 25.42 -8.32 54.20
C ARG A 11 25.47 -6.78 54.31
N GLU A 12 24.27 -6.21 54.25
CA GLU A 12 23.84 -4.91 54.80
C GLU A 12 24.37 -3.62 54.16
N TYR A 13 23.48 -2.94 53.41
CA TYR A 13 23.18 -1.52 53.67
C TYR A 13 21.70 -1.24 53.39
N LEU A 14 20.91 -1.21 54.47
CA LEU A 14 19.60 -0.54 54.50
C LEU A 14 19.81 0.98 54.62
N GLY A 15 18.83 1.76 54.17
CA GLY A 15 18.71 3.20 54.45
C GLY A 15 18.60 4.03 53.16
N SER A 16 17.41 4.46 52.74
CA SER A 16 16.58 5.55 53.31
C SER A 16 17.09 6.95 52.97
N ASN A 17 16.27 7.70 52.20
CA ASN A 17 16.12 9.17 52.13
C ASN A 17 15.51 9.49 50.75
N LEU A 18 14.18 9.49 50.59
CA LEU A 18 13.25 10.56 50.98
C LEU A 18 13.44 11.84 50.15
N LEU A 19 12.49 12.07 49.23
CA LEU A 19 12.19 13.33 48.54
C LEU A 19 12.03 14.48 49.56
N PRO A 20 12.32 15.77 49.24
CA PRO A 20 11.57 16.47 48.18
C PRO A 20 12.24 17.64 47.44
N HIS A 21 11.85 17.83 46.17
CA HIS A 21 11.83 19.15 45.53
C HIS A 21 10.54 19.35 44.72
N LEU A 22 9.53 19.93 45.38
CA LEU A 22 8.39 20.57 44.72
C LEU A 22 8.75 22.05 44.52
N ALA A 23 8.90 22.50 43.28
CA ALA A 23 8.94 23.93 42.96
C ALA A 23 8.51 24.21 41.50
N ALA A 24 7.31 24.77 41.36
CA ALA A 24 6.86 25.67 40.29
C ALA A 24 7.25 25.37 38.82
N MET A 25 6.28 24.86 38.05
CA MET A 25 6.11 25.23 36.64
C MET A 25 4.75 25.91 36.46
N ALA A 26 4.79 27.15 35.98
CA ALA A 26 3.68 28.09 36.10
C ALA A 26 2.63 27.97 34.98
N VAL A 27 1.38 28.28 35.34
CA VAL A 27 0.26 28.45 34.42
C VAL A 27 0.57 29.52 33.36
N LYS A 28 0.55 29.13 32.08
CA LYS A 28 0.45 30.03 30.92
C LYS A 28 -0.59 29.51 29.92
N GLY A 29 -1.85 29.55 30.34
CA GLY A 29 -2.97 29.53 29.40
C GLY A 29 -3.13 30.90 28.70
N LEU A 30 -4.07 30.97 27.74
CA LEU A 30 -4.51 32.21 27.06
C LEU A 30 -3.49 32.90 26.11
N GLY A 31 -2.94 32.16 25.13
CA GLY A 31 -2.08 32.76 24.08
C GLY A 31 -2.24 32.25 22.65
N THR A 32 -2.95 31.14 22.41
CA THR A 32 -2.86 30.39 21.12
C THR A 32 -4.18 30.17 20.38
N LEU A 33 -5.32 30.71 20.87
CA LEU A 33 -6.63 30.45 20.26
C LEU A 33 -7.06 31.48 19.18
N VAL A 34 -6.42 32.65 19.11
CA VAL A 34 -6.88 33.76 18.25
C VAL A 34 -6.29 33.72 16.83
N VAL A 35 -5.08 33.19 16.65
CA VAL A 35 -4.40 33.16 15.34
C VAL A 35 -5.05 32.17 14.35
N LEU A 36 -5.66 31.10 14.85
CA LEU A 36 -6.29 30.06 14.01
C LEU A 36 -7.65 30.45 13.43
N LEU A 37 -8.27 31.56 13.87
CA LEU A 37 -9.59 31.99 13.42
C LEU A 37 -9.58 33.09 12.36
N TRP A 38 -8.41 33.60 11.96
CA TRP A 38 -8.31 34.69 10.95
C TRP A 38 -7.79 34.25 9.57
N PHE A 39 -7.28 33.02 9.44
CA PHE A 39 -6.92 32.40 8.14
C PHE A 39 -7.98 31.38 7.63
N GLY A 40 -9.16 31.34 8.26
CA GLY A 40 -10.15 30.27 8.06
C GLY A 40 -11.13 30.42 6.89
N SER A 41 -11.06 31.48 6.07
CA SER A 41 -12.10 31.76 5.05
C SER A 41 -11.56 32.45 3.79
N GLN A 42 -11.05 31.69 2.83
CA GLN A 42 -11.30 31.80 1.37
C GLN A 42 -10.48 30.73 0.59
N VAL A 43 -10.86 29.45 0.68
CA VAL A 43 -10.41 28.45 -0.31
C VAL A 43 -11.63 28.01 -1.13
N LYS A 44 -11.90 28.76 -2.22
CA LYS A 44 -12.86 28.32 -3.24
C LYS A 44 -12.25 27.13 -3.98
N VAL A 45 -12.66 25.91 -3.60
CA VAL A 45 -12.32 24.70 -4.35
C VAL A 45 -13.07 24.74 -5.68
N LEU A 46 -12.41 25.22 -6.72
CA LEU A 46 -12.92 25.17 -8.08
C LEU A 46 -12.88 23.71 -8.54
N ARG A 47 -14.05 23.06 -8.58
CA ARG A 47 -14.19 21.70 -9.12
C ARG A 47 -14.09 21.77 -10.65
N ALA A 48 -12.88 21.74 -11.18
CA ALA A 48 -12.66 21.41 -12.58
C ALA A 48 -13.11 19.95 -12.77
N ALA A 49 -14.11 19.74 -13.64
CA ALA A 49 -14.44 18.39 -14.08
C ALA A 49 -13.29 17.91 -14.97
N VAL A 50 -12.46 17.00 -14.46
CA VAL A 50 -11.51 16.29 -15.30
C VAL A 50 -12.32 15.29 -16.12
N SER A 51 -12.76 15.73 -17.30
CA SER A 51 -13.17 14.79 -18.34
C SER A 51 -11.93 13.99 -18.71
N GLY A 52 -12.00 12.67 -18.53
CA GLY A 52 -10.93 11.75 -18.93
C GLY A 52 -10.88 11.63 -20.45
N ASP A 53 -10.48 12.71 -21.11
CA ASP A 53 -10.20 12.71 -22.54
C ASP A 53 -8.89 11.94 -22.77
N GLN A 54 -9.03 10.67 -23.17
CA GLN A 54 -7.95 9.85 -23.69
C GLN A 54 -7.58 10.37 -25.08
N GLY A 55 -6.99 11.57 -25.11
CA GLY A 55 -6.38 12.12 -26.31
C GLY A 55 -5.32 11.14 -26.86
N PRO A 56 -5.05 11.16 -28.17
CA PRO A 56 -4.08 10.26 -28.76
C PRO A 56 -2.74 10.42 -28.04
N ALA A 57 -2.10 9.31 -27.69
CA ALA A 57 -0.83 9.31 -26.99
C ALA A 57 0.20 10.13 -27.80
N GLY A 58 0.42 11.38 -27.38
CA GLY A 58 1.47 12.22 -27.92
C GLY A 58 2.80 11.49 -27.77
N ASP A 59 3.67 11.60 -28.77
CA ASP A 59 4.95 10.90 -28.78
C ASP A 59 5.76 11.29 -27.53
N SER A 60 5.78 10.38 -26.55
CA SER A 60 6.40 10.59 -25.25
C SER A 60 7.93 10.44 -25.31
N GLY A 61 8.48 10.10 -26.49
CA GLY A 61 9.87 9.69 -26.64
C GLY A 61 10.18 8.34 -25.98
N TYR A 62 9.17 7.63 -25.46
CA TYR A 62 9.36 6.35 -24.78
C TYR A 62 9.53 5.21 -25.80
N VAL A 63 10.79 4.93 -26.16
CA VAL A 63 11.15 3.88 -27.13
C VAL A 63 11.10 2.44 -26.59
N GLY A 64 10.84 2.25 -25.29
CA GLY A 64 10.84 0.96 -24.61
C GLY A 64 12.23 0.33 -24.40
N SER A 65 12.37 -0.47 -23.34
CA SER A 65 13.67 -1.06 -22.95
C SER A 65 14.29 -1.98 -24.00
N ARG A 66 13.48 -2.59 -24.88
CA ARG A 66 13.93 -3.47 -25.97
C ARG A 66 14.74 -2.73 -27.03
N ALA A 67 14.54 -1.42 -27.23
CA ALA A 67 15.37 -0.62 -28.13
C ALA A 67 16.84 -0.59 -27.67
N CYS A 68 17.06 -0.50 -26.36
CA CYS A 68 18.38 -0.45 -25.73
C CYS A 68 19.15 -1.78 -25.81
N ALA A 69 18.44 -2.92 -25.94
CA ALA A 69 19.03 -4.27 -25.90
C ALA A 69 20.05 -4.53 -27.00
N LYS A 70 19.96 -3.82 -28.14
CA LYS A 70 20.91 -3.96 -29.28
C LYS A 70 22.33 -3.50 -28.93
N CYS A 71 22.45 -2.41 -28.17
CA CYS A 71 23.75 -1.83 -27.78
C CYS A 71 24.16 -2.23 -26.36
N HIS A 72 23.19 -2.57 -25.50
CA HIS A 72 23.42 -2.90 -24.09
C HIS A 72 22.81 -4.27 -23.69
N PRO A 73 23.20 -5.38 -24.34
CA PRO A 73 22.58 -6.69 -24.13
C PRO A 73 22.72 -7.19 -22.68
N SER A 74 23.90 -7.06 -22.07
CA SER A 74 24.15 -7.48 -20.68
C SER A 74 23.32 -6.68 -19.66
N ILE A 75 23.14 -5.37 -19.87
CA ILE A 75 22.29 -4.53 -19.01
C ILE A 75 20.82 -4.93 -19.18
N TYR A 76 20.35 -5.12 -20.41
CA TYR A 76 18.98 -5.55 -20.67
C TYR A 76 18.68 -6.93 -20.06
N GLU A 77 19.57 -7.90 -20.23
CA GLU A 77 19.42 -9.25 -19.70
C GLU A 77 19.43 -9.27 -18.16
N SER A 78 20.37 -8.57 -17.52
CA SER A 78 20.41 -8.50 -16.05
C SER A 78 19.22 -7.73 -15.48
N PHE A 79 18.84 -6.59 -16.07
CA PHE A 79 17.70 -5.79 -15.62
C PHE A 79 16.36 -6.53 -15.76
N SER A 80 16.11 -7.20 -16.89
CA SER A 80 14.88 -7.98 -17.12
C SER A 80 14.69 -9.15 -16.14
N LYS A 81 15.78 -9.59 -15.48
CA LYS A 81 15.77 -10.60 -14.42
C LYS A 81 15.61 -10.02 -13.01
N THR A 82 15.54 -8.70 -12.85
CA THR A 82 15.18 -8.05 -11.58
C THR A 82 13.67 -7.99 -11.36
N ASP A 83 13.25 -7.80 -10.12
CA ASP A 83 11.85 -7.59 -9.77
C ASP A 83 11.29 -6.29 -10.35
N MET A 84 12.11 -5.23 -10.43
CA MET A 84 11.71 -4.00 -11.14
C MET A 84 11.48 -4.24 -12.63
N GLY A 85 12.35 -5.05 -13.28
CA GLY A 85 12.18 -5.46 -14.68
C GLY A 85 10.97 -6.36 -14.94
N ARG A 86 10.36 -6.96 -13.91
CA ARG A 86 9.12 -7.75 -13.96
C ARG A 86 7.94 -7.10 -13.23
N SER A 87 8.04 -5.82 -12.88
CA SER A 87 7.02 -5.13 -12.07
C SER A 87 5.70 -4.86 -12.81
N MET A 88 5.64 -5.15 -14.12
CA MET A 88 4.41 -5.20 -14.91
C MET A 88 4.47 -6.40 -15.87
N SER A 89 3.35 -7.09 -16.07
CA SER A 89 3.21 -8.19 -17.03
C SER A 89 1.77 -8.34 -17.51
N GLU A 90 1.57 -8.90 -18.71
CA GLU A 90 0.24 -9.24 -19.22
C GLU A 90 -0.36 -10.43 -18.47
N ILE A 91 -1.68 -10.41 -18.28
CA ILE A 91 -2.43 -11.54 -17.75
C ILE A 91 -2.56 -12.61 -18.85
N THR A 92 -1.88 -13.73 -18.64
CA THR A 92 -1.85 -14.88 -19.54
C THR A 92 -2.30 -16.15 -18.81
N PRO A 93 -2.79 -17.20 -19.51
CA PRO A 93 -3.16 -18.46 -18.87
C PRO A 93 -2.06 -19.06 -17.98
N ALA A 94 -0.80 -19.01 -18.44
CA ALA A 94 0.37 -19.49 -17.70
C ALA A 94 0.79 -18.59 -16.50
N LEU A 95 0.21 -17.40 -16.35
CA LEU A 95 0.26 -16.60 -15.12
C LEU A 95 -0.90 -16.98 -14.19
N LEU A 96 -2.11 -17.20 -14.74
CA LEU A 96 -3.29 -17.60 -13.97
C LEU A 96 -3.12 -18.94 -13.24
N GLU A 97 -2.34 -19.86 -13.80
CA GLU A 97 -1.94 -21.12 -13.14
C GLU A 97 -1.06 -20.91 -11.88
N LYS A 98 -0.49 -19.72 -11.68
CA LYS A 98 0.52 -19.42 -10.65
C LYS A 98 0.03 -18.45 -9.56
N ILE A 99 -1.17 -17.90 -9.71
CA ILE A 99 -1.75 -16.91 -8.79
C ILE A 99 -3.13 -17.37 -8.29
N PRO A 100 -3.61 -16.88 -7.14
CA PRO A 100 -5.01 -17.03 -6.77
C PRO A 100 -5.90 -16.35 -7.82
N THR A 101 -6.80 -17.13 -8.42
CA THR A 101 -7.71 -16.68 -9.48
C THR A 101 -9.15 -16.51 -9.03
N SER A 102 -9.46 -16.79 -7.76
CA SER A 102 -10.79 -16.64 -7.18
C SER A 102 -10.75 -15.95 -5.81
N ALA A 103 -11.65 -14.99 -5.60
CA ALA A 103 -11.91 -14.38 -4.30
C ALA A 103 -13.33 -13.79 -4.27
N ASN A 104 -13.99 -13.79 -3.12
CA ASN A 104 -15.25 -13.07 -2.90
C ASN A 104 -15.22 -12.40 -1.53
N ILE A 105 -15.54 -11.10 -1.47
CA ILE A 105 -15.57 -10.29 -0.25
C ILE A 105 -16.85 -9.48 -0.24
N PHE A 106 -17.56 -9.47 0.89
CA PHE A 106 -18.70 -8.58 1.13
C PHE A 106 -18.30 -7.45 2.08
N ASP A 107 -18.54 -6.21 1.65
CA ASP A 107 -18.50 -5.02 2.49
C ASP A 107 -19.93 -4.66 2.97
N PRO A 108 -20.26 -4.95 4.25
CA PRO A 108 -21.57 -4.66 4.81
C PRO A 108 -21.83 -3.17 5.00
N LYS A 109 -20.80 -2.32 5.09
CA LYS A 109 -20.95 -0.87 5.28
C LYS A 109 -21.46 -0.20 4.01
N HIS A 110 -21.02 -0.68 2.85
CA HIS A 110 -21.43 -0.14 1.55
C HIS A 110 -22.47 -1.01 0.83
N ASN A 111 -22.82 -2.18 1.40
CA ASN A 111 -23.64 -3.23 0.78
C ASN A 111 -23.12 -3.61 -0.62
N ARG A 112 -21.83 -3.99 -0.68
CA ARG A 112 -21.12 -4.33 -1.91
C ARG A 112 -20.42 -5.66 -1.82
N HIS A 113 -20.55 -6.47 -2.86
CA HIS A 113 -19.74 -7.65 -3.09
C HIS A 113 -18.66 -7.33 -4.11
N PHE A 114 -17.46 -7.79 -3.84
CA PHE A 114 -16.33 -7.77 -4.75
C PHE A 114 -15.93 -9.21 -5.04
N GLU A 115 -15.85 -9.56 -6.31
CA GLU A 115 -15.54 -10.91 -6.77
C GLU A 115 -14.42 -10.85 -7.81
N VAL A 116 -13.44 -11.74 -7.68
CA VAL A 116 -12.43 -12.01 -8.70
C VAL A 116 -12.63 -13.44 -9.17
N TYR A 117 -12.60 -13.66 -10.48
CA TYR A 117 -12.67 -15.00 -11.08
C TYR A 117 -11.89 -15.06 -12.40
N ALA A 118 -11.26 -16.20 -12.67
CA ALA A 118 -10.78 -16.54 -14.01
C ALA A 118 -11.87 -17.21 -14.85
N ARG A 119 -11.92 -16.88 -16.14
CA ARG A 119 -12.79 -17.52 -17.15
C ARG A 119 -12.12 -17.44 -18.52
N ASP A 120 -12.15 -18.53 -19.27
CA ASP A 120 -11.66 -18.60 -20.66
C ASP A 120 -10.23 -18.04 -20.85
N GLY A 121 -9.33 -18.31 -19.90
CA GLY A 121 -7.95 -17.82 -19.91
C GLY A 121 -7.75 -16.34 -19.55
N ASN A 122 -8.81 -15.63 -19.15
CA ASN A 122 -8.80 -14.23 -18.74
C ASN A 122 -9.13 -14.11 -17.24
N LEU A 123 -8.75 -12.99 -16.61
CA LEU A 123 -9.14 -12.65 -15.25
C LEU A 123 -10.18 -11.51 -15.25
N TYR A 124 -11.15 -11.58 -14.35
CA TYR A 124 -12.20 -10.59 -14.20
C TYR A 124 -12.33 -10.16 -12.75
N GLN A 125 -12.66 -8.89 -12.56
CA GLN A 125 -13.20 -8.36 -11.31
C GLN A 125 -14.66 -7.97 -11.53
N SER A 126 -15.53 -8.26 -10.58
CA SER A 126 -16.89 -7.75 -10.52
C SER A 126 -17.15 -7.01 -9.20
N GLU A 127 -17.84 -5.88 -9.28
CA GLU A 127 -18.52 -5.26 -8.14
C GLU A 127 -20.03 -5.44 -8.34
N TYR A 128 -20.73 -5.92 -7.32
CA TYR A 128 -22.19 -6.04 -7.38
C TYR A 128 -22.88 -5.75 -6.04
N ARG A 129 -24.19 -5.54 -6.12
CA ARG A 129 -25.09 -5.50 -4.95
C ARG A 129 -26.42 -6.15 -5.28
N THR A 130 -27.08 -6.67 -4.26
CA THR A 130 -28.50 -7.05 -4.33
C THR A 130 -29.36 -5.88 -3.89
N ALA A 131 -30.33 -5.49 -4.70
CA ALA A 131 -31.32 -4.49 -4.37
C ALA A 131 -32.44 -5.08 -3.48
N ALA A 132 -33.29 -4.22 -2.90
CA ALA A 132 -34.32 -4.64 -1.95
C ALA A 132 -35.42 -5.54 -2.55
N ASP A 133 -35.55 -5.56 -3.88
CA ASP A 133 -36.41 -6.45 -4.66
C ASP A 133 -35.76 -7.81 -4.98
N GLY A 134 -34.54 -8.05 -4.48
CA GLY A 134 -33.75 -9.25 -4.76
C GLY A 134 -32.96 -9.19 -6.08
N LYS A 135 -33.05 -8.10 -6.85
CA LYS A 135 -32.34 -7.98 -8.14
C LYS A 135 -30.87 -7.62 -7.95
N GLU A 136 -29.98 -8.38 -8.58
CA GLU A 136 -28.56 -8.03 -8.62
C GLU A 136 -28.30 -6.88 -9.63
N VAL A 137 -27.45 -5.94 -9.22
CA VAL A 137 -26.82 -4.95 -10.12
C VAL A 137 -25.31 -5.17 -10.06
N ARG A 138 -24.72 -5.57 -11.18
CA ARG A 138 -23.31 -5.94 -11.33
C ARG A 138 -22.61 -5.10 -12.39
N GLU A 139 -21.38 -4.72 -12.08
CA GLU A 139 -20.38 -4.25 -13.04
C GLU A 139 -19.25 -5.30 -13.09
N THR A 140 -18.75 -5.61 -14.29
CA THR A 140 -17.64 -6.55 -14.49
C THR A 140 -16.61 -5.92 -15.40
N ARG A 141 -15.33 -6.00 -15.02
CA ARG A 141 -14.19 -5.59 -15.85
C ARG A 141 -13.24 -6.75 -16.05
N LYS A 142 -12.74 -6.89 -17.29
CA LYS A 142 -11.59 -7.74 -17.57
C LYS A 142 -10.34 -7.04 -17.01
N LEU A 143 -9.47 -7.81 -16.38
CA LEU A 143 -8.16 -7.36 -15.93
C LEU A 143 -7.14 -7.84 -16.96
N GLU A 144 -6.32 -6.92 -17.46
CA GLU A 144 -5.40 -7.18 -18.57
C GLU A 144 -3.92 -7.21 -18.13
N TRP A 145 -3.59 -6.47 -17.07
CA TRP A 145 -2.21 -6.36 -16.57
C TRP A 145 -2.11 -6.75 -15.10
N MET A 146 -0.97 -7.34 -14.75
CA MET A 146 -0.55 -7.58 -13.37
C MET A 146 0.61 -6.63 -13.04
N ILE A 147 0.45 -5.84 -11.99
CA ILE A 147 1.44 -4.91 -11.43
C ILE A 147 1.99 -5.48 -10.12
N GLY A 148 3.30 -5.36 -9.94
CA GLY A 148 4.06 -5.88 -8.81
C GLY A 148 4.87 -7.12 -9.21
N ALA A 149 5.95 -7.37 -8.47
CA ALA A 149 6.87 -8.48 -8.74
C ALA A 149 6.60 -9.72 -7.86
N GLY A 150 5.49 -9.74 -7.11
CA GLY A 150 5.15 -10.80 -6.16
C GLY A 150 5.91 -10.75 -4.82
N VAL A 151 7.08 -10.11 -4.75
CA VAL A 151 7.93 -10.05 -3.54
C VAL A 151 7.22 -9.42 -2.33
N ASN A 152 6.55 -8.27 -2.54
CA ASN A 152 5.79 -7.56 -1.50
C ASN A 152 4.27 -7.62 -1.77
N GLY A 153 3.85 -8.31 -2.83
CA GLY A 153 2.50 -8.29 -3.36
C GLY A 153 2.44 -8.06 -4.87
N SER A 154 1.24 -8.22 -5.39
CA SER A 154 0.86 -8.04 -6.79
C SER A 154 -0.62 -7.70 -6.86
N GLY A 155 -1.01 -6.87 -7.83
CA GLY A 155 -2.39 -6.46 -8.07
C GLY A 155 -2.69 -6.46 -9.56
N ALA A 156 -3.93 -6.77 -9.93
CA ALA A 156 -4.36 -6.77 -11.31
C ALA A 156 -5.10 -5.47 -11.64
N ILE A 157 -4.92 -4.95 -12.85
CA ILE A 157 -5.56 -3.73 -13.35
C ILE A 157 -6.17 -3.92 -14.73
N VAL A 158 -7.03 -2.98 -15.11
CA VAL A 158 -7.59 -2.81 -16.46
C VAL A 158 -6.59 -2.16 -17.41
#